data_AF-A0A3D8J7F9-F1
#
_entry.id   AF-A0A3D8J7F9-F1
#
_cell.length_a   1.000
_cell.length_b   1.000
_cell.length_c   1.000
_cell.angle_alpha   90.00
_cell.angle_beta   90.00
_cell.angle_gamma   90.00
#
_symmetry.space_group_name_H-M   'P 1'
#
loop_
_entity.id
_entity.type
_entity.pdbx_description
1 polymer ?
#
loop_
_entity_poly.entity_id
_entity_poly.type
_entity_poly.pdbx_seq_one_letter_code
_entity_poly.pdbx_strand_id
1 'polypeptide(L)'
;MRTLQSDFLSHITNGLKICKYEFLMSRILVILAIICTLLNICLFLSYNAQASTHNEVSISIIVLLQIFAFMVFLIAYYLSAAISFYQGVFGKNAYLTHSLPILLDSILFSKILVFFLWACVGLAEFSLFCLILNDNNDMIGRFFFYGPDLFHICMFWFWTIFSEITYIFMIAAIVHRKKTYTMVYGIVTYFAIKTLLFIIVVYITDYMLSERFNPDFTMFIYEALLIVSSVLYYLVCRWIIKNKLSL
;
A
#
# COMPACT_ATOMS: atom_id res chain seq x y z
N MET A 1 9.86 -35.53 -12.39
CA MET A 1 8.96 -34.99 -11.33
C MET A 1 9.71 -34.41 -10.12
N ARG A 2 10.82 -35.02 -9.63
CA ARG A 2 11.63 -34.46 -8.52
C ARG A 2 12.40 -33.16 -8.85
N THR A 3 12.78 -32.93 -10.10
CA THR A 3 13.55 -31.75 -10.54
C THR A 3 12.73 -30.47 -10.61
N LEU A 4 11.45 -30.55 -10.99
CA LEU A 4 10.54 -29.41 -11.04
C LEU A 4 10.22 -28.85 -9.64
N GLN A 5 10.19 -29.72 -8.64
CA GLN A 5 9.94 -29.33 -7.25
C GLN A 5 11.16 -28.65 -6.61
N SER A 6 12.39 -29.07 -6.96
CA SER A 6 13.62 -28.40 -6.50
C SER A 6 13.81 -27.03 -7.13
N ASP A 7 13.51 -26.89 -8.42
CA ASP A 7 13.63 -25.61 -9.12
C ASP A 7 12.61 -24.60 -8.58
N PHE A 8 11.36 -25.02 -8.37
CA PHE A 8 10.32 -24.17 -7.79
C PHE A 8 10.67 -23.72 -6.35
N LEU A 9 11.16 -24.63 -5.50
CA LEU A 9 11.62 -24.27 -4.15
C LEU A 9 12.82 -23.31 -4.21
N SER A 10 13.72 -23.49 -5.16
CA SER A 10 14.87 -22.59 -5.37
C SER A 10 14.43 -21.19 -5.80
N HIS A 11 13.40 -21.08 -6.64
CA HIS A 11 12.83 -19.80 -7.05
C HIS A 11 12.11 -19.09 -5.89
N ILE A 12 11.37 -19.83 -5.05
CA ILE A 12 10.73 -19.27 -3.85
C ILE A 12 11.78 -18.79 -2.84
N THR A 13 12.80 -19.60 -2.55
CA THR A 13 13.85 -19.24 -1.58
C THR A 13 14.70 -18.07 -2.06
N ASN A 14 14.98 -17.98 -3.36
CA ASN A 14 15.65 -16.81 -3.94
C ASN A 14 14.73 -15.57 -3.92
N GLY A 15 13.43 -15.73 -4.21
CA GLY A 15 12.44 -14.66 -4.07
C GLY A 15 12.33 -14.13 -2.64
N LEU A 16 12.35 -15.01 -1.64
CA LEU A 16 12.36 -14.64 -0.22
C LEU A 16 13.64 -13.90 0.19
N LYS A 17 14.81 -14.31 -0.31
CA LYS A 17 16.07 -13.60 -0.07
C LYS A 17 16.05 -12.19 -0.65
N ILE A 18 15.51 -12.04 -1.86
CA ILE A 18 15.32 -10.72 -2.50
C ILE A 18 14.33 -9.87 -1.70
N CYS A 19 13.21 -10.44 -1.26
CA CYS A 19 12.24 -9.74 -0.41
C CYS A 19 12.87 -9.28 0.91
N LYS A 20 13.68 -10.12 1.57
CA LYS A 20 14.40 -9.75 2.79
C LYS A 20 15.35 -8.57 2.55
N TYR A 21 16.08 -8.59 1.44
CA TYR A 21 17.01 -7.52 1.09
C TYR A 21 16.28 -6.20 0.79
N GLU A 22 15.22 -6.24 -0.02
CA GLU A 22 14.38 -5.08 -0.33
C GLU A 22 13.69 -4.52 0.92
N PHE A 23 13.19 -5.39 1.81
CA PHE A 23 12.57 -4.98 3.07
C PHE A 23 13.55 -4.23 3.98
N LEU A 24 14.79 -4.71 4.06
CA LEU A 24 15.87 -4.10 4.85
C LEU A 24 16.39 -2.80 4.22
N MET A 25 16.14 -2.58 2.93
CA MET A 25 16.46 -1.35 2.21
C MET A 25 15.46 -0.23 2.52
N SER A 26 14.23 -0.56 2.92
CA SER A 26 13.19 0.38 3.38
C SER A 26 13.40 0.85 4.82
N ARG A 27 14.63 1.25 5.18
CA ARG A 27 15.02 1.64 6.56
C ARG A 27 14.13 2.74 7.15
N ILE A 28 13.68 3.67 6.32
CA ILE A 28 12.83 4.78 6.76
C ILE A 28 11.45 4.29 7.22
N LEU A 29 10.89 3.27 6.56
CA LEU A 29 9.61 2.67 6.96
C LEU A 29 9.74 1.89 8.27
N VAL A 30 10.87 1.22 8.49
CA VAL A 30 11.18 0.56 9.77
C VAL A 30 11.20 1.58 10.90
N ILE A 31 11.93 2.68 10.75
CA ILE A 31 12.04 3.73 11.77
C ILE A 31 10.66 4.33 12.06
N LEU A 32 9.88 4.64 11.02
CA LEU A 32 8.54 5.21 11.19
C LEU A 32 7.57 4.23 11.84
N ALA A 33 7.63 2.94 11.52
CA ALA A 33 6.83 1.91 12.19
C ALA A 33 7.19 1.78 13.68
N ILE A 34 8.48 1.86 14.03
CA ILE A 34 8.92 1.88 15.44
C ILE A 34 8.41 3.13 16.16
N ILE A 35 8.42 4.30 15.51
CA ILE A 35 7.86 5.51 16.10
C ILE A 35 6.35 5.36 16.33
N CYS A 36 5.60 4.82 15.35
CA CYS A 36 4.17 4.59 15.47
C CYS A 36 3.83 3.61 16.59
N THR A 37 4.57 2.51 16.72
CA THR A 37 4.38 1.54 17.82
C THR A 37 4.65 2.18 19.19
N LEU A 38 5.73 2.94 19.33
CA LEU A 38 6.04 3.63 20.59
C LEU A 38 4.95 4.63 20.97
N LEU A 39 4.42 5.39 20.02
CA LEU A 39 3.32 6.32 20.26
C LEU A 39 2.02 5.60 20.63
N ASN A 40 1.71 4.47 19.98
CA ASN A 40 0.59 3.60 20.35
C ASN A 40 0.74 3.08 21.80
N ILE A 41 1.94 2.63 22.20
CA ILE A 41 2.22 2.19 23.57
C ILE A 41 2.05 3.37 24.56
N CYS A 42 2.60 4.55 24.24
CA CYS A 42 2.45 5.74 25.06
C CYS A 42 0.98 6.14 25.23
N LEU A 43 0.17 6.08 24.18
CA LEU A 43 -1.27 6.32 24.25
C LEU A 43 -1.95 5.32 25.18
N PHE A 44 -1.68 4.02 24.99
CA PHE A 44 -2.27 2.96 25.81
C PHE A 44 -1.93 3.13 27.30
N LEU A 45 -0.67 3.42 27.64
CA LEU A 45 -0.26 3.69 29.02
C LEU A 45 -0.92 4.95 29.58
N SER A 46 -1.05 6.01 28.77
CA SER A 46 -1.64 7.28 29.19
C SER A 46 -3.13 7.17 29.48
N TYR A 47 -3.88 6.42 28.66
CA TYR A 47 -5.30 6.12 28.88
C TYR A 47 -5.52 5.29 30.16
N ASN A 48 -4.69 4.27 30.39
CA ASN A 48 -4.79 3.45 31.62
C ASN A 48 -4.41 4.24 32.89
N ALA A 49 -3.51 5.21 32.80
CA ALA A 49 -3.14 6.09 33.91
C ALA A 49 -4.22 7.16 34.23
N GLN A 50 -5.14 7.40 33.30
CA GLN A 50 -6.17 8.45 33.39
C GLN A 50 -7.20 8.22 34.50
N ALA A 51 -7.25 7.01 35.08
CA ALA A 51 -7.99 6.73 36.32
C ALA A 51 -7.53 7.58 37.52
N SER A 52 -6.42 8.32 37.41
CA SER A 52 -5.80 8.99 38.56
C SER A 52 -5.60 10.51 38.50
N THR A 53 -5.68 11.25 37.37
CA THR A 53 -5.80 12.73 37.32
C THR A 53 -5.65 13.33 35.90
N HIS A 54 -6.39 14.43 35.62
CA HIS A 54 -6.20 15.54 34.65
C HIS A 54 -5.17 15.45 33.47
N ASN A 55 -5.10 14.34 32.73
CA ASN A 55 -4.16 14.15 31.61
C ASN A 55 -4.74 14.32 30.19
N GLU A 56 -5.87 15.02 30.01
CA GLU A 56 -6.51 15.15 28.69
C GLU A 56 -5.65 15.91 27.67
N VAL A 57 -4.89 16.93 28.10
CA VAL A 57 -4.02 17.72 27.22
C VAL A 57 -2.84 16.89 26.71
N SER A 58 -2.22 16.08 27.56
CA SER A 58 -1.09 15.23 27.15
C SER A 58 -1.54 14.13 26.20
N ILE A 59 -2.69 13.51 26.43
CA ILE A 59 -3.30 12.53 25.51
C ILE A 59 -3.60 13.18 24.15
N SER A 60 -4.20 14.37 24.13
CA SER A 60 -4.48 15.10 22.89
C SER A 60 -3.22 15.39 22.07
N ILE A 61 -2.12 15.78 22.73
CA ILE A 61 -0.82 15.99 22.06
C ILE A 61 -0.30 14.69 21.44
N ILE A 62 -0.38 13.57 22.15
CA ILE A 62 0.10 12.28 21.63
C ILE A 62 -0.78 11.82 20.45
N VAL A 63 -2.10 12.01 20.51
CA VAL A 63 -3.02 11.72 19.39
C VAL A 63 -2.65 12.55 18.15
N LEU A 64 -2.40 13.84 18.33
CA LEU A 64 -1.99 14.72 17.23
C LEU A 64 -0.65 14.28 16.64
N LEU A 65 0.32 13.94 17.49
CA LEU A 65 1.62 13.42 17.05
C LEU A 65 1.49 12.10 16.28
N GLN A 66 0.57 11.23 16.68
CA GLN A 66 0.28 9.98 16.00
C GLN A 66 -0.33 10.20 14.61
N ILE A 67 -1.26 11.15 14.46
CA ILE A 67 -1.82 11.52 13.15
C ILE A 67 -0.71 12.03 12.22
N PHE A 68 0.19 12.89 12.72
CA PHE A 68 1.35 13.34 11.96
C PHE A 68 2.28 12.18 11.58
N ALA A 69 2.54 11.24 12.49
CA ALA A 69 3.37 10.06 12.22
C ALA A 69 2.76 9.20 11.09
N PHE A 70 1.44 8.97 11.09
CA PHE A 70 0.76 8.25 10.00
C PHE A 70 0.85 8.98 8.66
N MET A 71 0.70 10.32 8.65
CA MET A 71 0.84 11.10 7.42
C MET A 71 2.25 11.01 6.84
N VAL A 72 3.28 11.09 7.70
CA VAL A 72 4.68 10.92 7.29
C VAL A 72 4.94 9.49 6.81
N PHE A 73 4.41 8.47 7.51
CA PHE A 73 4.50 7.07 7.09
C PHE A 73 3.90 6.86 5.70
N LEU A 74 2.71 7.41 5.45
CA LEU A 74 2.02 7.31 4.16
C LEU A 74 2.86 7.95 3.05
N ILE A 75 3.35 9.18 3.24
CA ILE A 75 4.22 9.84 2.24
C ILE A 75 5.50 9.05 1.99
N ALA A 76 6.15 8.59 3.06
CA ALA A 76 7.37 7.78 2.96
C ALA A 76 7.12 6.45 2.23
N TYR A 77 5.96 5.83 2.44
CA TYR A 77 5.54 4.61 1.77
C TYR A 77 5.43 4.82 0.26
N TYR A 78 4.69 5.85 -0.19
CA TYR A 78 4.55 6.16 -1.62
C TYR A 78 5.90 6.47 -2.29
N LEU A 79 6.73 7.28 -1.64
CA LEU A 79 8.06 7.62 -2.17
C LEU A 79 8.99 6.40 -2.21
N SER A 80 9.00 5.58 -1.15
CA SER A 80 9.81 4.37 -1.09
C SER A 80 9.40 3.36 -2.17
N ALA A 81 8.09 3.19 -2.40
CA ALA A 81 7.55 2.36 -3.47
C ALA A 81 8.03 2.82 -4.85
N ALA A 82 7.90 4.11 -5.14
CA ALA A 82 8.31 4.68 -6.41
C ALA A 82 9.84 4.62 -6.62
N ILE A 83 10.64 4.95 -5.60
CA ILE A 83 12.11 4.95 -5.67
C ILE A 83 12.64 3.53 -5.81
N SER A 84 12.16 2.58 -5.00
CA SER A 84 12.59 1.17 -5.09
C SER A 84 12.27 0.58 -6.46
N PHE A 85 11.08 0.86 -6.99
CA PHE A 85 10.71 0.46 -8.33
C PHE A 85 11.64 1.06 -9.39
N TYR A 86 11.86 2.38 -9.34
CA TYR A 86 12.71 3.08 -10.30
C TYR A 86 14.15 2.57 -10.27
N GLN A 87 14.75 2.47 -9.08
CA GLN A 87 16.14 2.01 -8.93
C GLN A 87 16.32 0.55 -9.35
N GLY A 88 15.34 -0.32 -9.09
CA GLY A 88 15.41 -1.75 -9.41
C GLY A 88 15.18 -2.09 -10.89
N VAL A 89 14.36 -1.32 -11.60
CA VAL A 89 14.00 -1.60 -13.01
C VAL A 89 14.77 -0.72 -14.00
N PHE A 90 15.07 0.52 -13.62
CA PHE A 90 15.60 1.54 -14.53
C PHE A 90 16.89 2.26 -14.04
N GLY A 91 17.27 2.08 -12.77
CA GLY A 91 18.43 2.73 -12.18
C GLY A 91 19.77 2.09 -12.57
N LYS A 92 20.87 2.56 -11.97
CA LYS A 92 22.22 1.97 -12.16
C LYS A 92 22.28 0.49 -11.73
N ASN A 93 21.46 0.11 -10.76
CA ASN A 93 21.32 -1.26 -10.29
C ASN A 93 20.50 -2.14 -11.26
N ALA A 94 19.83 -1.54 -12.25
CA ALA A 94 19.05 -2.28 -13.24
C ALA A 94 19.95 -3.17 -14.12
N TYR A 95 21.22 -2.79 -14.34
CA TYR A 95 22.15 -3.63 -15.10
C TYR A 95 22.38 -5.00 -14.42
N LEU A 96 22.37 -5.04 -13.09
CA LEU A 96 22.50 -6.27 -12.30
C LEU A 96 21.20 -7.08 -12.30
N THR A 97 20.04 -6.44 -12.40
CA THR A 97 18.75 -7.15 -12.46
C THR A 97 18.41 -7.66 -13.86
N HIS A 98 18.85 -6.97 -14.92
CA HIS A 98 18.70 -7.38 -16.32
C HIS A 98 19.74 -8.41 -16.79
N SER A 99 20.86 -8.55 -16.07
CA SER A 99 21.88 -9.57 -16.36
C SER A 99 21.63 -10.91 -15.66
N LEU A 100 20.71 -10.94 -14.69
CA LEU A 100 20.28 -12.18 -14.05
C LEU A 100 19.21 -12.87 -14.93
N PRO A 101 19.24 -14.21 -15.06
CA PRO A 101 18.23 -14.97 -15.81
C PRO A 101 16.92 -15.09 -15.02
N ILE A 102 16.35 -13.95 -14.63
CA ILE A 102 15.13 -13.85 -13.83
C ILE A 102 14.05 -13.20 -14.70
N LEU A 103 12.87 -13.81 -14.72
CA LEU A 103 11.70 -13.28 -15.42
C LEU A 103 11.33 -11.90 -14.85
N LEU A 104 11.09 -10.92 -15.72
CA LEU A 104 10.65 -9.56 -15.34
C LEU A 104 9.44 -9.59 -14.39
N ASP A 105 8.51 -10.51 -14.65
CA ASP A 105 7.30 -10.68 -13.86
C ASP A 105 7.63 -11.07 -12.40
N SER A 106 8.70 -11.84 -12.16
CA SER A 106 9.18 -12.20 -10.82
C SER A 106 9.76 -11.00 -10.06
N ILE A 107 10.42 -10.07 -10.76
CA ILE A 107 10.98 -8.85 -10.16
C ILE A 107 9.84 -7.91 -9.76
N LEU A 108 8.88 -7.70 -10.65
CA LEU A 108 7.70 -6.88 -10.39
C LEU A 108 6.88 -7.44 -9.22
N PHE A 109 6.61 -8.75 -9.23
CA PHE A 109 5.84 -9.40 -8.19
C PHE A 109 6.53 -9.32 -6.81
N SER A 110 7.85 -9.51 -6.75
CA SER A 110 8.62 -9.35 -5.51
C SER A 110 8.46 -7.95 -4.91
N LYS A 111 8.55 -6.91 -5.75
CA LYS A 111 8.36 -5.52 -5.28
C LYS A 111 6.94 -5.27 -4.81
N ILE A 112 5.94 -5.75 -5.53
CA ILE A 112 4.53 -5.62 -5.12
C ILE A 112 4.33 -6.27 -3.75
N LEU A 113 4.87 -7.47 -3.53
CA LEU A 113 4.74 -8.20 -2.27
C LEU A 113 5.40 -7.46 -1.11
N VAL A 114 6.61 -6.91 -1.30
CA VAL A 114 7.31 -6.15 -0.24
C VAL A 114 6.51 -4.92 0.19
N PHE A 115 5.99 -4.13 -0.76
CA PHE A 115 5.18 -2.95 -0.40
C PHE A 115 3.80 -3.34 0.12
N PHE A 116 3.24 -4.46 -0.35
CA PHE A 116 2.02 -5.02 0.22
C PHE A 116 2.20 -5.36 1.71
N LEU A 117 3.30 -6.01 2.08
CA LEU A 117 3.63 -6.28 3.49
C LEU A 117 3.78 -4.99 4.31
N TRP A 118 4.43 -3.95 3.77
CA TRP A 118 4.54 -2.66 4.44
C TRP A 118 3.19 -1.97 4.65
N ALA A 119 2.28 -2.07 3.68
CA ALA A 119 0.93 -1.57 3.83
C ALA A 119 0.15 -2.35 4.90
N CYS A 120 0.34 -3.68 5.00
CA CYS A 120 -0.23 -4.48 6.09
C CYS A 120 0.30 -4.05 7.47
N VAL A 121 1.61 -3.74 7.58
CA VAL A 121 2.18 -3.18 8.82
C VAL A 121 1.53 -1.84 9.15
N GLY A 122 1.40 -0.93 8.19
CA GLY A 122 0.73 0.35 8.39
C GLY A 122 -0.74 0.21 8.81
N LEU A 123 -1.48 -0.71 8.21
CA LEU A 123 -2.86 -1.03 8.60
C LEU A 123 -2.94 -1.61 10.02
N ALA A 124 -1.98 -2.46 10.42
CA ALA A 124 -1.94 -3.00 11.77
C ALA A 124 -1.67 -1.91 12.82
N GLU A 125 -0.75 -0.98 12.54
CA GLU A 125 -0.51 0.17 13.43
C GLU A 125 -1.73 1.09 13.53
N PHE A 126 -2.42 1.32 12.41
CA PHE A 126 -3.63 2.13 12.37
C PHE A 126 -4.79 1.47 13.11
N SER A 127 -4.96 0.16 12.97
CA SER A 127 -6.01 -0.57 13.67
C SER A 127 -5.76 -0.61 15.18
N LEU A 128 -4.52 -0.78 15.62
CA LEU A 128 -4.13 -0.65 17.04
C LEU A 128 -4.45 0.75 17.58
N PHE A 129 -4.11 1.80 16.83
CA PHE A 129 -4.45 3.17 17.20
C PHE A 129 -5.97 3.37 17.36
N CYS A 130 -6.76 2.89 16.41
CA CYS A 130 -8.22 2.96 16.50
C CYS A 130 -8.78 2.17 17.70
N LEU A 131 -8.22 0.99 18.01
CA LEU A 131 -8.63 0.20 19.18
C LEU A 131 -8.40 0.96 20.49
N ILE A 132 -7.23 1.59 20.64
CA ILE A 132 -6.88 2.37 21.85
C ILE A 132 -7.83 3.56 22.03
N LEU A 133 -8.24 4.21 20.93
CA LEU A 133 -9.21 5.31 20.99
C LEU A 133 -10.65 4.85 21.23
N ASN A 134 -11.00 3.63 20.81
CA ASN A 134 -12.37 3.12 20.87
C ASN A 134 -12.84 2.75 22.28
N ASP A 135 -11.94 2.59 23.25
CA ASP A 135 -12.32 2.33 24.65
C ASP A 135 -13.22 3.43 25.24
N ASN A 136 -13.33 4.59 24.57
CA ASN A 136 -14.20 5.71 24.95
C ASN A 136 -15.38 6.02 23.99
N ASN A 137 -15.51 5.39 22.82
CA ASN A 137 -16.62 5.67 21.91
C ASN A 137 -16.86 4.53 20.90
N ASP A 138 -17.90 3.74 21.18
CA ASP A 138 -18.34 2.51 20.52
C ASP A 138 -18.41 2.46 18.98
N MET A 139 -18.28 3.56 18.22
CA MET A 139 -18.55 3.55 16.78
C MET A 139 -17.37 3.09 15.91
N ILE A 140 -16.14 3.51 16.21
CA ILE A 140 -15.01 3.33 15.27
C ILE A 140 -14.40 1.93 15.38
N GLY A 141 -14.27 1.40 16.60
CA GLY A 141 -13.82 0.02 16.80
C GLY A 141 -14.90 -1.01 16.49
N ARG A 142 -16.20 -0.67 16.59
CA ARG A 142 -17.26 -1.56 16.07
C ARG A 142 -17.23 -1.65 14.54
N PHE A 143 -16.92 -0.54 13.84
CA PHE A 143 -16.79 -0.54 12.37
C PHE A 143 -15.61 -1.37 11.88
N PHE A 144 -14.48 -1.36 12.60
CA PHE A 144 -13.29 -2.15 12.24
C PHE A 144 -13.29 -3.59 12.76
N PHE A 145 -13.96 -3.90 13.88
CA PHE A 145 -13.81 -5.20 14.58
C PHE A 145 -15.11 -5.96 14.86
N TYR A 146 -16.30 -5.34 14.78
CA TYR A 146 -17.57 -5.99 15.19
C TYR A 146 -18.68 -5.97 14.12
N GLY A 147 -18.38 -5.58 12.88
CA GLY A 147 -19.30 -5.74 11.76
C GLY A 147 -19.44 -7.21 11.34
N PRO A 148 -20.63 -7.69 10.92
CA PRO A 148 -20.84 -9.06 10.44
C PRO A 148 -20.01 -9.42 9.19
N ASP A 149 -19.35 -8.46 8.55
CA ASP A 149 -18.62 -8.62 7.28
C ASP A 149 -17.13 -8.24 7.36
N LEU A 150 -16.45 -8.60 8.46
CA LEU A 150 -14.99 -8.42 8.60
C LEU A 150 -14.20 -8.95 7.41
N PHE A 151 -14.67 -10.03 6.79
CA PHE A 151 -14.05 -10.61 5.60
C PHE A 151 -14.10 -9.65 4.40
N HIS A 152 -15.25 -9.04 4.13
CA HIS A 152 -15.40 -8.09 3.02
C HIS A 152 -14.60 -6.82 3.25
N ILE A 153 -14.56 -6.32 4.49
CA ILE A 153 -13.73 -5.15 4.84
C ILE A 153 -12.25 -5.48 4.62
N CYS A 154 -11.77 -6.64 5.09
CA CYS A 154 -10.39 -7.08 4.86
C CYS A 154 -10.07 -7.22 3.37
N MET A 155 -10.97 -7.83 2.59
CA MET A 155 -10.80 -8.02 1.15
C MET A 155 -10.79 -6.68 0.41
N PHE A 156 -11.67 -5.75 0.77
CA PHE A 156 -11.68 -4.40 0.24
C PHE A 156 -10.35 -3.68 0.47
N TRP A 157 -9.82 -3.71 1.70
CA TRP A 157 -8.51 -3.12 2.01
C TRP A 157 -7.37 -3.79 1.26
N PHE A 158 -7.41 -5.12 1.16
CA PHE A 158 -6.44 -5.91 0.39
C PHE A 158 -6.39 -5.45 -1.07
N TRP A 159 -7.54 -5.38 -1.73
CA TRP A 159 -7.63 -4.96 -3.14
C TRP A 159 -7.28 -3.50 -3.34
N THR A 160 -7.62 -2.63 -2.39
CA THR A 160 -7.27 -1.22 -2.43
C THR A 160 -5.75 -1.03 -2.39
N ILE A 161 -5.05 -1.72 -1.46
CA ILE A 161 -3.58 -1.69 -1.37
C ILE A 161 -2.96 -2.20 -2.66
N PHE A 162 -3.45 -3.33 -3.18
CA PHE A 162 -2.91 -3.94 -4.39
C PHE A 162 -3.07 -3.03 -5.61
N SER A 163 -4.24 -2.41 -5.76
CA SER A 163 -4.52 -1.42 -6.81
C SER A 163 -3.62 -0.20 -6.70
N GLU A 164 -3.39 0.33 -5.50
CA GLU A 164 -2.49 1.47 -5.29
C GLU A 164 -1.04 1.17 -5.64
N ILE A 165 -0.51 0.01 -5.23
CA ILE A 165 0.89 -0.36 -5.52
C ILE A 165 1.12 -0.48 -7.03
N THR A 166 0.21 -1.18 -7.72
CA THR A 166 0.29 -1.36 -9.18
C THR A 166 0.15 -0.03 -9.92
N TYR A 167 -0.69 0.88 -9.39
CA TYR A 167 -0.85 2.23 -9.91
C TYR A 167 0.42 3.09 -9.77
N ILE A 168 1.10 3.06 -8.61
CA ILE A 168 2.39 3.75 -8.40
C ILE A 168 3.41 3.27 -9.43
N PHE A 169 3.48 1.96 -9.67
CA PHE A 169 4.45 1.36 -10.59
C PHE A 169 4.15 1.73 -12.05
N MET A 170 2.87 1.76 -12.45
CA MET A 170 2.47 2.25 -13.76
C MET A 170 2.93 3.69 -13.99
N ILE A 171 2.70 4.58 -13.02
CA ILE A 171 3.08 5.99 -13.15
C ILE A 171 4.60 6.16 -13.18
N ALA A 172 5.33 5.47 -12.29
CA ALA A 172 6.78 5.49 -12.31
C ALA A 172 7.35 5.03 -13.67
N ALA A 173 6.73 4.03 -14.31
CA ALA A 173 7.09 3.59 -15.65
C ALA A 173 6.76 4.63 -16.73
N ILE A 174 5.59 5.28 -16.68
CA ILE A 174 5.17 6.33 -17.63
C ILE A 174 6.14 7.53 -17.58
N VAL A 175 6.45 8.01 -16.37
CA VAL A 175 7.35 9.15 -16.15
C VAL A 175 8.74 8.84 -16.71
N HIS A 176 9.25 7.64 -16.47
CA HIS A 176 10.54 7.23 -17.00
C HIS A 176 10.57 7.06 -18.53
N ARG A 177 9.43 6.77 -19.18
CA ARG A 177 9.38 6.63 -20.65
C ARG A 177 9.69 7.96 -21.34
N LYS A 178 9.12 9.06 -20.85
CA LYS A 178 9.36 10.38 -21.41
C LYS A 178 10.49 11.06 -20.64
N LYS A 179 11.74 10.93 -21.11
CA LYS A 179 12.97 11.49 -20.51
C LYS A 179 12.89 13.00 -20.14
N THR A 180 11.90 13.73 -20.69
CA THR A 180 11.59 15.13 -20.41
C THR A 180 10.72 15.37 -19.16
N TYR A 181 10.15 14.34 -18.56
CA TYR A 181 9.27 14.47 -17.39
C TYR A 181 10.11 14.46 -16.11
N THR A 182 10.19 15.61 -15.44
CA THR A 182 10.70 15.68 -14.08
C THR A 182 9.77 14.96 -13.11
N MET A 183 10.29 14.52 -11.96
CA MET A 183 9.53 13.81 -10.91
C MET A 183 8.23 14.54 -10.51
N VAL A 184 8.22 15.89 -10.61
CA VAL A 184 7.06 16.76 -10.36
C VAL A 184 5.90 16.45 -11.32
N TYR A 185 6.17 16.30 -12.62
CA TYR A 185 5.10 15.94 -13.56
C TYR A 185 4.53 14.56 -13.28
N GLY A 186 5.35 13.64 -12.75
CA GLY A 186 4.89 12.32 -12.30
C GLY A 186 3.87 12.41 -11.16
N ILE A 187 4.16 13.24 -10.17
CA ILE A 187 3.25 13.50 -9.05
C ILE A 187 1.97 14.15 -9.55
N VAL A 188 2.06 15.13 -10.46
CA VAL A 188 0.87 15.78 -11.04
C VAL A 188 0.04 14.76 -11.85
N THR A 189 0.67 13.90 -12.65
CA THR A 189 -0.06 12.85 -13.40
C THR A 189 -0.71 11.82 -12.47
N TYR A 190 -0.08 11.51 -11.34
CA TYR A 190 -0.64 10.66 -10.30
C TYR A 190 -1.93 11.27 -9.75
N PHE A 191 -1.87 12.52 -9.28
CA PHE A 191 -3.07 13.16 -8.73
C PHE A 191 -4.15 13.38 -9.80
N ALA A 192 -3.79 13.78 -11.01
CA ALA A 192 -4.77 14.03 -12.07
C ALA A 192 -5.57 12.77 -12.46
N ILE A 193 -4.88 11.65 -12.69
CA ILE A 193 -5.55 10.38 -13.03
C ILE A 193 -6.36 9.88 -11.83
N LYS A 194 -5.84 10.02 -10.60
CA LYS A 194 -6.54 9.59 -9.39
C LYS A 194 -7.81 10.40 -9.11
N THR A 195 -7.77 11.72 -9.30
CA THR A 195 -8.96 12.58 -9.20
C THR A 195 -10.00 12.22 -10.25
N LEU A 196 -9.58 11.93 -11.48
CA LEU A 196 -10.48 11.51 -12.56
C LEU A 196 -11.17 10.17 -12.21
N LEU A 197 -10.39 9.18 -11.75
CA LEU A 197 -10.93 7.90 -11.28
C LEU A 197 -11.89 8.07 -10.11
N PHE A 198 -11.58 8.97 -9.16
CA PHE A 198 -12.45 9.27 -8.03
C PHE A 198 -13.79 9.85 -8.50
N ILE A 199 -13.79 10.79 -9.46
CA ILE A 199 -15.03 11.36 -10.02
C ILE A 199 -15.88 10.27 -10.68
N ILE A 200 -15.25 9.40 -11.49
CA ILE A 200 -15.95 8.27 -12.13
C ILE A 200 -16.56 7.34 -11.08
N VAL A 201 -15.77 6.99 -10.06
CA VAL A 201 -16.20 6.13 -8.95
C VAL A 201 -17.41 6.75 -8.24
N VAL A 202 -17.34 8.03 -7.87
CA VAL A 202 -18.43 8.74 -7.19
C VAL A 202 -19.70 8.72 -8.04
N TYR A 203 -19.58 9.01 -9.34
CA TYR A 203 -20.72 9.00 -10.27
C TYR A 203 -21.38 7.63 -10.39
N ILE A 204 -20.57 6.56 -10.48
CA ILE A 204 -21.09 5.18 -10.51
C ILE A 204 -21.78 4.84 -9.18
N THR A 205 -21.22 5.23 -8.02
CA THR A 205 -21.88 5.02 -6.72
C THR A 205 -23.24 5.68 -6.67
N ASP A 206 -23.30 6.95 -7.06
CA ASP A 206 -24.52 7.75 -6.94
C ASP A 206 -25.63 7.19 -7.83
N TYR A 207 -25.27 6.76 -9.05
CA TYR A 207 -26.17 6.04 -9.94
C TYR A 207 -26.69 4.74 -9.29
N MET A 208 -25.81 3.91 -8.74
CA MET A 208 -26.18 2.63 -8.12
C MET A 208 -27.01 2.79 -6.82
N LEU A 209 -26.71 3.82 -6.02
CA LEU A 209 -27.50 4.16 -4.83
C LEU A 209 -28.90 4.66 -5.19
N SER A 210 -29.02 5.42 -6.29
CA SER A 210 -30.30 5.94 -6.77
C SER A 210 -31.28 4.84 -7.21
N GLU A 211 -30.76 3.73 -7.75
CA GLU A 211 -31.57 2.56 -8.17
C GLU A 211 -31.88 1.57 -7.03
N ARG A 212 -31.52 1.88 -5.78
CA ARG A 212 -31.70 1.02 -4.58
C ARG A 212 -31.09 -0.38 -4.74
N PHE A 213 -29.89 -0.48 -5.32
CA PHE A 213 -29.16 -1.75 -5.29
C PHE A 213 -28.84 -2.18 -3.85
N ASN A 214 -28.75 -3.50 -3.64
CA ASN A 214 -28.36 -4.07 -2.36
C ASN A 214 -26.92 -3.58 -2.00
N PRO A 215 -26.67 -3.02 -0.80
CA PRO A 215 -25.34 -2.57 -0.36
C PRO A 215 -24.22 -3.60 -0.60
N ASP A 216 -24.50 -4.89 -0.41
CA ASP A 216 -23.53 -5.98 -0.63
C ASP A 216 -23.14 -6.09 -2.10
N PHE A 217 -24.11 -5.90 -3.00
CA PHE A 217 -23.88 -5.95 -4.44
C PHE A 217 -23.05 -4.74 -4.91
N THR A 218 -23.29 -3.55 -4.35
CA THR A 218 -22.44 -2.38 -4.61
C THR A 218 -21.00 -2.59 -4.13
N MET A 219 -20.78 -3.12 -2.93
CA MET A 219 -19.44 -3.45 -2.41
C MET A 219 -18.72 -4.46 -3.32
N PHE A 220 -19.42 -5.49 -3.78
CA PHE A 220 -18.87 -6.47 -4.73
C PHE A 220 -18.44 -5.83 -6.06
N ILE A 221 -19.25 -4.93 -6.62
CA ILE A 221 -18.89 -4.19 -7.84
C ILE A 221 -17.63 -3.34 -7.60
N TYR A 222 -17.50 -2.70 -6.43
CA TYR A 222 -16.30 -1.95 -6.08
C TYR A 222 -15.05 -2.82 -6.03
N GLU A 223 -15.12 -3.97 -5.37
CA GLU A 223 -14.02 -4.92 -5.32
C GLU A 223 -13.64 -5.40 -6.73
N ALA A 224 -14.62 -5.72 -7.57
CA ALA A 224 -14.39 -6.13 -8.96
C ALA A 224 -13.70 -5.02 -9.77
N LEU A 225 -14.10 -3.76 -9.61
CA LEU A 225 -13.47 -2.62 -10.28
C LEU A 225 -12.02 -2.43 -9.83
N LEU A 226 -11.73 -2.58 -8.54
CA LEU A 226 -10.36 -2.50 -8.00
C LEU A 226 -9.45 -3.61 -8.54
N ILE A 227 -9.98 -4.83 -8.68
CA ILE A 227 -9.25 -5.94 -9.29
C ILE A 227 -8.95 -5.62 -10.76
N VAL A 228 -9.96 -5.22 -11.53
CA VAL A 228 -9.78 -4.87 -12.95
C VAL A 228 -8.79 -3.73 -13.12
N SER A 229 -8.85 -2.69 -12.31
CA SER A 229 -7.92 -1.56 -12.37
C SER A 229 -6.49 -2.01 -12.06
N SER A 230 -6.30 -2.84 -11.03
CA SER A 230 -4.97 -3.35 -10.65
C SER A 230 -4.32 -4.19 -11.76
N VAL A 231 -5.10 -5.03 -12.43
CA VAL A 231 -4.65 -5.84 -13.56
C VAL A 231 -4.29 -4.94 -14.74
N LEU A 232 -5.11 -3.94 -15.05
CA LEU A 232 -4.82 -2.97 -16.12
C LEU A 232 -3.53 -2.20 -15.85
N TYR A 233 -3.33 -1.69 -14.64
CA TYR A 233 -2.10 -0.96 -14.27
C TYR A 233 -0.86 -1.83 -14.40
N TYR A 234 -0.95 -3.08 -13.94
CA TYR A 234 0.13 -4.05 -14.09
C TYR A 234 0.46 -4.33 -15.56
N LEU A 235 -0.56 -4.58 -16.40
CA LEU A 235 -0.38 -4.85 -17.83
C LEU A 235 0.25 -3.66 -18.57
N VAL A 236 -0.21 -2.43 -18.29
CA VAL A 236 0.37 -1.21 -18.86
C VAL A 236 1.82 -1.06 -18.43
N CYS A 237 2.12 -1.25 -17.15
CA CYS A 237 3.48 -1.19 -16.61
C CYS A 237 4.40 -2.21 -17.32
N ARG A 238 3.97 -3.47 -17.40
CA ARG A 238 4.70 -4.56 -18.08
C ARG A 238 4.95 -4.25 -19.55
N TRP A 239 3.94 -3.74 -20.25
CA TRP A 239 4.04 -3.36 -21.66
C TRP A 239 5.06 -2.23 -21.88
N ILE A 240 5.05 -1.21 -21.02
CA ILE A 240 6.02 -0.10 -21.08
C ILE A 240 7.45 -0.61 -20.86
N ILE A 241 7.67 -1.47 -19.88
CA ILE A 241 9.01 -2.00 -19.57
C ILE A 241 9.53 -2.86 -20.73
N LYS A 242 8.70 -3.78 -21.26
CA LYS A 242 9.08 -4.68 -22.34
C LYS A 242 9.49 -3.94 -23.62
N ASN A 243 8.74 -2.90 -24.00
CA ASN A 243 9.01 -2.11 -25.20
C ASN A 243 10.22 -1.18 -25.07
N LYS A 244 10.69 -0.88 -23.86
CA LYS A 244 11.88 -0.03 -23.64
C LYS A 244 13.17 -0.85 -23.52
N LEU A 245 13.08 -2.12 -23.09
CA LEU A 245 14.22 -3.06 -23.02
C LEU A 245 14.56 -3.72 -24.36
N SER A 246 13.70 -3.57 -25.38
CA SER A 246 13.94 -4.05 -26.74
C SER A 246 14.68 -3.04 -27.64
N LEU A 247 15.36 -2.06 -27.04
CA LEU A 247 16.21 -1.04 -27.66
C LEU A 247 17.60 -1.12 -27.04
#